data_AF-A0A351I4P6-F1
#
_entry.id   AF-A0A351I4P6-F1
#
_cell.length_a   1.000
_cell.length_b   1.000
_cell.length_c   1.000
_cell.angle_alpha   90.00
_cell.angle_beta   90.00
_cell.angle_gamma   90.00
#
_symmetry.space_group_name_H-M   'P 1'
#
loop_
_entity.id
_entity.type
_entity.pdbx_description
1 polymer ?
#
loop_
_entity_poly.entity_id
_entity_poly.type
_entity_poly.pdbx_seq_one_letter_code
_entity_poly.pdbx_strand_id
1 'polypeptide(L)'
;MEVAPMQWISRRALLALGALWLAGCAATSPRVVKIDAPGAIQEENSYAGEELYLTKFAVKNKASVDTKEAEEALKEQFIAYLRDGAKFGKIIDATFGAQVPPDALKLETEFTANMEGGDISFMAGMYQAYLLFSISPRKGSAIVIGSASLLRKRKVLSQRSWTSSQPFSFIFFGMFRTGPIQAAYKAAYEDAFNHIVVPVGSDNAPAVSKAELQSLVKAGIAEASKKAEPIYNSDVDKPAYALPENADNFALVMGIEKYASIAQADFAERDAGTVKEHLYALGYPRRNVVYLTGNMVTRGNMEKYVESWLPGKVTEDSKVFVYFSGHGSPGISTGEAYLVPWDGDVKFLENTGYPLKRLYARLNALKARKVIVALDSCFSGAGGRSVIPKGTRPLVGKIDTGSGAIGRVVVLSASESSEISGSEESQGHGLFTYHLLKGLNGRKGAASLKELYDYLTPRVQDAARQQNRDQTPQLTASDEDGALTLRD
;
A
#
# COMPACT_ATOMS: atom_id res chain seq x y z
N MET A 1 63.73 -13.13 18.16
CA MET A 1 62.47 -12.45 18.51
C MET A 1 61.34 -13.41 18.22
N GLU A 2 60.89 -14.13 19.24
CA GLU A 2 59.67 -14.95 19.17
C GLU A 2 58.45 -14.03 19.12
N VAL A 3 57.51 -14.36 18.25
CA VAL A 3 56.24 -13.65 18.10
C VAL A 3 55.25 -14.31 19.06
N ALA A 4 54.76 -13.57 20.06
CA ALA A 4 53.82 -14.09 21.06
C ALA A 4 52.44 -14.37 20.45
N PRO A 5 51.74 -15.45 20.88
CA PRO A 5 50.41 -15.77 20.39
C PRO A 5 49.34 -14.91 21.07
N MET A 6 48.43 -14.39 20.25
CA MET A 6 47.28 -13.56 20.62
C MET A 6 46.40 -14.28 21.65
N GLN A 7 46.20 -13.68 22.82
CA GLN A 7 45.42 -14.27 23.91
C GLN A 7 43.92 -14.34 23.58
N TRP A 8 43.34 -15.47 23.94
CA TRP A 8 41.94 -15.84 23.80
C TRP A 8 41.01 -14.86 24.54
N ILE A 9 40.11 -14.21 23.80
CA ILE A 9 38.92 -13.58 24.37
C ILE A 9 38.11 -14.69 25.06
N SER A 10 37.95 -14.58 26.38
CA SER A 10 37.25 -15.63 27.16
C SER A 10 35.83 -15.85 26.65
N ARG A 11 35.34 -17.09 26.67
CA ARG A 11 33.96 -17.43 26.29
C ARG A 11 32.91 -16.58 27.04
N ARG A 12 33.22 -16.11 28.26
CA ARG A 12 32.35 -15.20 29.03
C ARG A 12 32.33 -13.78 28.45
N ALA A 13 33.44 -13.27 27.93
CA ALA A 13 33.47 -11.99 27.22
C ALA A 13 32.74 -12.07 25.86
N LEU A 14 32.87 -13.20 25.15
CA LEU A 14 32.11 -13.49 23.93
C LEU A 14 30.61 -13.68 24.19
N LEU A 15 30.22 -14.28 25.32
CA LEU A 15 28.82 -14.41 25.75
C LEU A 15 28.25 -13.09 26.27
N ALA A 16 29.05 -12.25 26.93
CA ALA A 16 28.63 -10.91 27.37
C ALA A 16 28.49 -9.95 26.17
N LEU A 17 29.41 -10.00 25.20
CA LEU A 17 29.26 -9.34 23.90
C LEU A 17 28.05 -9.90 23.15
N GLY A 18 27.87 -11.22 23.10
CA GLY A 18 26.71 -11.86 22.48
C GLY A 18 25.37 -11.48 23.13
N ALA A 19 25.34 -11.32 24.45
CA ALA A 19 24.15 -10.91 25.20
C ALA A 19 23.85 -9.41 25.03
N LEU A 20 24.87 -8.54 24.97
CA LEU A 20 24.69 -7.13 24.57
C LEU A 20 24.25 -6.99 23.10
N TRP A 21 24.67 -7.91 22.23
CA TRP A 21 24.26 -7.96 20.83
C TRP A 21 22.83 -8.49 20.65
N LEU A 22 22.37 -9.43 21.47
CA LEU A 22 21.01 -9.99 21.38
C LEU A 22 19.95 -9.11 22.04
N ALA A 23 20.31 -8.32 23.06
CA ALA A 23 19.35 -7.47 23.78
C ALA A 23 19.00 -6.14 23.06
N GLY A 24 19.77 -5.73 22.04
CA GLY A 24 19.59 -4.45 21.35
C GLY A 24 18.75 -4.49 20.06
N CYS A 25 18.24 -5.64 19.63
CA CYS A 25 17.90 -5.88 18.23
C CYS A 25 16.41 -5.74 17.83
N ALA A 26 15.55 -5.17 18.70
CA ALA A 26 14.12 -4.96 18.42
C ALA A 26 13.67 -3.49 18.53
N ALA A 27 14.50 -2.55 18.11
CA ALA A 27 14.15 -1.12 18.20
C ALA A 27 13.25 -0.69 17.04
N THR A 28 11.95 -0.54 17.28
CA THR A 28 11.07 0.26 16.44
C THR A 28 11.53 1.73 16.49
N SER A 29 11.36 2.51 15.43
CA SER A 29 11.69 3.94 15.49
C SER A 29 10.63 4.66 16.32
N PRO A 30 11.01 5.48 17.32
CA PRO A 30 10.03 6.24 18.07
C PRO A 30 9.30 7.19 17.11
N ARG A 31 7.97 7.17 17.20
CA ARG A 31 7.10 8.06 16.42
C ARG A 31 6.76 9.30 17.23
N VAL A 32 6.85 9.23 18.56
CA VAL A 32 6.75 10.39 19.45
C VAL A 32 8.16 10.91 19.70
N VAL A 33 8.45 12.10 19.17
CA VAL A 33 9.77 12.70 19.22
C VAL A 33 9.73 14.09 19.84
N LYS A 34 10.84 14.48 20.46
CA LYS A 34 11.04 15.84 20.94
C LYS A 34 11.23 16.76 19.73
N ILE A 35 10.46 17.83 19.67
CA ILE A 35 10.56 18.85 18.61
C ILE A 35 11.39 20.05 19.07
N ASP A 36 11.87 20.88 18.15
CA ASP A 36 12.43 22.18 18.54
C ASP A 36 11.30 23.20 18.72
N ALA A 37 11.60 24.38 19.27
CA ALA A 37 10.62 25.45 19.40
C ALA A 37 10.06 25.80 18.00
N PRO A 38 8.75 25.63 17.74
CA PRO A 38 8.19 25.90 16.42
C PRO A 38 8.27 27.39 16.09
N GLY A 39 8.18 27.72 14.79
CA GLY A 39 8.21 29.10 14.32
C GLY A 39 7.05 29.95 14.86
N ALA A 40 7.19 31.27 14.81
CA ALA A 40 6.17 32.19 15.31
C ALA A 40 4.85 32.04 14.51
N ILE A 41 3.72 32.09 15.23
CA ILE A 41 2.38 32.05 14.63
C ILE A 41 2.17 33.32 13.79
N GLN A 42 1.74 33.14 12.54
CA GLN A 42 1.67 34.21 11.54
C GLN A 42 0.36 35.03 11.60
N GLU A 43 -0.66 34.58 12.35
CA GLU A 43 -1.97 35.26 12.48
C GLU A 43 -2.22 35.73 13.93
N GLU A 44 -2.90 36.88 14.10
CA GLU A 44 -3.26 37.43 15.41
C GLU A 44 -4.30 36.55 16.13
N ASN A 45 -3.98 36.11 17.35
CA ASN A 45 -4.89 35.35 18.21
C ASN A 45 -5.88 36.30 18.93
N SER A 46 -7.18 36.19 18.65
CA SER A 46 -8.22 36.99 19.34
C SER A 46 -8.40 36.69 20.83
N TYR A 47 -7.81 35.60 21.33
CA TYR A 47 -7.83 35.20 22.73
C TYR A 47 -6.47 35.41 23.40
N ALA A 48 -5.59 36.21 22.81
CA ALA A 48 -4.31 36.56 23.41
C ALA A 48 -4.51 37.14 24.82
N GLY A 49 -3.72 36.68 25.79
CA GLY A 49 -3.83 37.07 27.20
C GLY A 49 -4.91 36.33 28.01
N GLU A 50 -5.82 35.57 27.39
CA GLU A 50 -6.80 34.75 28.13
C GLU A 50 -6.17 33.47 28.72
N GLU A 51 -6.81 32.92 29.75
CA GLU A 51 -6.46 31.60 30.29
C GLU A 51 -7.01 30.47 29.41
N LEU A 52 -6.14 29.56 28.99
CA LEU A 52 -6.47 28.41 28.16
C LEU A 52 -6.31 27.11 28.95
N TYR A 53 -7.35 26.28 28.96
CA TYR A 53 -7.33 24.97 29.59
C TYR A 53 -7.17 23.88 28.53
N LEU A 54 -6.04 23.17 28.55
CA LEU A 54 -5.84 22.00 27.71
C LEU A 54 -6.58 20.82 28.34
N THR A 55 -7.76 20.49 27.81
CA THR A 55 -8.63 19.44 28.39
C THR A 55 -8.41 18.07 27.76
N LYS A 56 -7.84 18.02 26.55
CA LYS A 56 -7.46 16.77 25.88
C LYS A 56 -6.18 16.96 25.08
N PHE A 57 -5.22 16.07 25.29
CA PHE A 57 -4.03 15.91 24.47
C PHE A 57 -3.76 14.40 24.36
N ALA A 58 -3.71 13.88 23.14
CA ALA A 58 -3.48 12.45 22.94
C ALA A 58 -2.71 12.19 21.65
N VAL A 59 -1.77 11.25 21.70
CA VAL A 59 -1.10 10.71 20.50
C VAL A 59 -1.55 9.26 20.25
N LYS A 60 -2.12 9.02 19.08
CA LYS A 60 -2.57 7.72 18.56
C LYS A 60 -1.55 7.10 17.62
N ASN A 61 -1.64 5.78 17.46
CA ASN A 61 -0.74 4.95 16.62
C ASN A 61 0.75 5.05 17.02
N LYS A 62 1.00 5.08 18.33
CA LYS A 62 2.33 5.06 18.94
C LYS A 62 3.08 3.76 18.62
N ALA A 63 4.39 3.85 18.40
CA ALA A 63 5.29 2.71 18.34
C ALA A 63 5.47 2.08 19.73
N SER A 64 5.90 0.82 19.76
CA SER A 64 6.14 0.08 21.01
C SER A 64 7.24 0.70 21.90
N VAL A 65 8.11 1.53 21.33
CA VAL A 65 9.17 2.25 22.03
C VAL A 65 8.76 3.65 22.48
N ASP A 66 7.59 4.15 22.07
CA ASP A 66 7.11 5.48 22.48
C ASP A 66 6.65 5.41 23.94
N THR A 67 7.45 6.01 24.82
CA THR A 67 7.17 5.98 26.26
C THR A 67 6.14 7.06 26.64
N LYS A 68 5.54 6.92 27.82
CA LYS A 68 4.64 7.95 28.35
C LYS A 68 5.38 9.27 28.58
N GLU A 69 6.64 9.20 28.99
CA GLU A 69 7.50 10.36 29.20
C GLU A 69 7.75 11.13 27.90
N ALA A 70 7.86 10.44 26.76
CA ALA A 70 7.98 11.08 25.45
C ALA A 70 6.70 11.83 25.05
N GLU A 71 5.53 11.26 25.33
CA GLU A 71 4.23 11.89 25.08
C GLU A 71 4.01 13.12 25.99
N GLU A 72 4.39 13.02 27.26
CA GLU A 72 4.37 14.14 28.20
C GLU A 72 5.34 15.25 27.78
N ALA A 73 6.55 14.91 27.35
CA ALA A 73 7.51 15.90 26.84
C ALA A 73 6.99 16.63 25.60
N LEU A 74 6.34 15.92 24.66
CA LEU A 74 5.72 16.55 23.50
C LEU A 74 4.55 17.48 23.89
N LYS A 75 3.77 17.10 24.91
CA LYS A 75 2.70 17.92 25.47
C LYS A 75 3.26 19.19 26.13
N GLU A 76 4.34 19.10 26.90
CA GLU A 76 5.01 20.26 27.49
C GLU A 76 5.50 21.23 26.41
N GLN A 77 6.05 20.70 25.32
CA GLN A 77 6.48 21.51 24.17
C GLN A 77 5.30 22.16 23.45
N PHE A 78 4.17 21.46 23.35
CA PHE A 78 2.95 22.01 22.81
C PHE A 78 2.41 23.15 23.67
N ILE A 79 2.41 22.99 24.99
CA ILE A 79 2.02 24.05 25.94
C ILE A 79 2.95 25.25 25.84
N ALA A 80 4.27 25.03 25.76
CA ALA A 80 5.25 26.10 25.56
C ALA A 80 5.01 26.85 24.24
N TYR A 81 4.76 26.12 23.15
CA TYR A 81 4.43 26.70 21.85
C TYR A 81 3.16 27.56 21.88
N LEU A 82 2.09 27.11 22.53
CA LEU A 82 0.88 27.91 22.68
C LEU A 82 1.11 29.15 23.53
N ARG A 83 1.98 29.09 24.55
CA ARG A 83 2.30 30.23 25.40
C ARG A 83 3.10 31.28 24.63
N ASP A 84 4.19 30.84 24.01
CA ASP A 84 5.19 31.72 23.42
C ASP A 84 4.80 32.15 21.99
N GLY A 85 4.20 31.23 21.23
CA GLY A 85 3.76 31.45 19.85
C GLY A 85 2.37 32.05 19.73
N ALA A 86 1.39 31.58 20.52
CA ALA A 86 -0.01 32.05 20.45
C ALA A 86 -0.36 33.12 21.49
N LYS A 87 0.58 33.50 22.36
CA LYS A 87 0.44 34.59 23.35
C LYS A 87 -0.79 34.46 24.27
N PHE A 88 -1.20 33.24 24.61
CA PHE A 88 -2.19 33.04 25.69
C PHE A 88 -1.60 33.47 27.03
N GLY A 89 -2.44 33.98 27.94
CA GLY A 89 -1.98 34.51 29.23
C GLY A 89 -1.44 33.43 30.16
N LYS A 90 -2.27 32.44 30.49
CA LYS A 90 -1.88 31.26 31.27
C LYS A 90 -2.45 30.01 30.64
N ILE A 91 -1.60 29.00 30.44
CA ILE A 91 -2.02 27.71 29.92
C ILE A 91 -2.01 26.71 31.06
N ILE A 92 -3.17 26.11 31.32
CA ILE A 92 -3.38 25.15 32.41
C ILE A 92 -3.59 23.78 31.77
N ASP A 93 -2.72 22.83 32.11
CA ASP A 93 -2.92 21.43 31.76
C ASP A 93 -4.04 20.85 32.64
N ALA A 94 -5.19 20.58 32.02
CA ALA A 94 -6.37 19.99 32.65
C ALA A 94 -6.65 18.56 32.16
N THR A 95 -5.66 17.92 31.51
CA THR A 95 -5.80 16.55 30.99
C THR A 95 -5.99 15.50 32.10
N PHE A 96 -5.52 15.77 33.32
CA PHE A 96 -5.64 14.89 34.49
C PHE A 96 -6.39 15.53 35.67
N GLY A 97 -7.67 15.83 35.48
CA GLY A 97 -8.59 16.08 36.61
C GLY A 97 -8.50 17.46 37.27
N ALA A 98 -7.90 18.46 36.62
CA ALA A 98 -7.99 19.83 37.08
C ALA A 98 -9.44 20.36 36.97
N GLN A 99 -9.88 21.15 37.95
CA GLN A 99 -11.21 21.75 37.91
C GLN A 99 -11.25 22.87 36.84
N VAL A 100 -11.98 22.63 35.75
CA VAL A 100 -12.12 23.59 34.65
C VAL A 100 -13.37 24.45 34.86
N PRO A 101 -13.25 25.79 34.93
CA PRO A 101 -14.41 26.67 35.05
C PRO A 101 -15.41 26.46 33.89
N PRO A 102 -16.73 26.59 34.12
CA PRO A 102 -17.74 26.36 33.09
C PRO A 102 -17.61 27.25 31.84
N ASP A 103 -17.09 28.47 32.01
CA ASP A 103 -16.89 29.47 30.95
C ASP A 103 -15.44 29.60 30.48
N ALA A 104 -14.56 28.70 30.93
CA ALA A 104 -13.16 28.70 30.52
C ALA A 104 -13.02 28.35 29.03
N LEU A 105 -11.98 28.90 28.41
CA LEU A 105 -11.54 28.52 27.08
C LEU A 105 -10.85 27.16 27.15
N LYS A 106 -11.36 26.19 26.38
CA LYS A 106 -10.88 24.80 26.37
C LYS A 106 -10.26 24.47 25.03
N LEU A 107 -9.14 23.77 25.06
CA LEU A 107 -8.49 23.22 23.89
C LEU A 107 -8.45 21.70 23.98
N GLU A 108 -8.96 21.04 22.95
CA GLU A 108 -8.87 19.60 22.76
C GLU A 108 -8.04 19.30 21.52
N THR A 109 -7.00 18.49 21.68
CA THR A 109 -6.08 18.12 20.60
C THR A 109 -5.82 16.63 20.55
N GLU A 110 -5.68 16.12 19.34
CA GLU A 110 -5.36 14.72 19.08
C GLU A 110 -4.46 14.61 17.85
N PHE A 111 -3.38 13.84 17.96
CA PHE A 111 -2.42 13.57 16.90
C PHE A 111 -2.40 12.07 16.60
N THR A 112 -2.29 11.69 15.33
CA THR A 112 -2.11 10.30 14.90
C THR A 112 -0.84 10.21 14.07
N ALA A 113 0.15 9.47 14.59
CA ALA A 113 1.44 9.30 13.94
C ALA A 113 1.44 8.04 13.06
N ASN A 114 1.66 8.21 11.76
CA ASN A 114 1.71 7.15 10.76
C ASN A 114 3.07 7.18 10.04
N MET A 115 3.44 6.06 9.40
CA MET A 115 4.63 5.98 8.54
C MET A 115 4.28 5.20 7.29
N GLU A 116 4.74 5.69 6.14
CA GLU A 116 4.59 5.02 4.86
C GLU A 116 5.97 4.73 4.26
N GLY A 117 6.25 3.45 3.96
CA GLY A 117 7.57 3.03 3.49
C GLY A 117 8.64 3.12 4.60
N GLY A 118 9.64 2.23 4.56
CA GLY A 118 10.76 2.27 5.50
C GLY A 118 10.46 1.84 6.95
N ASP A 119 9.23 1.44 7.29
CA ASP A 119 8.94 0.82 8.59
C ASP A 119 9.57 -0.57 8.69
N ILE A 120 10.69 -0.64 9.42
CA ILE A 120 11.45 -1.87 9.65
C ILE A 120 10.88 -2.73 10.79
N SER A 121 9.82 -2.26 11.47
CA SER A 121 9.22 -2.95 12.63
C SER A 121 8.64 -4.33 12.27
N PHE A 122 8.09 -4.48 11.05
CA PHE A 122 7.53 -5.74 10.56
C PHE A 122 8.60 -6.82 10.34
N MET A 123 9.86 -6.43 10.20
CA MET A 123 10.96 -7.29 9.78
C MET A 123 11.95 -7.57 10.92
N ALA A 124 11.62 -7.19 12.16
CA ALA A 124 12.41 -7.43 13.37
C ALA A 124 12.65 -8.94 13.63
N GLY A 125 11.78 -9.82 13.12
CA GLY A 125 11.92 -11.27 13.23
C GLY A 125 12.91 -11.94 12.25
N MET A 126 13.52 -11.20 11.31
CA MET A 126 14.35 -11.77 10.22
C MET A 126 15.85 -11.41 10.32
N TYR A 127 16.36 -11.25 11.54
CA TYR A 127 17.71 -10.72 11.85
C TYR A 127 18.88 -11.36 11.07
N GLN A 128 18.84 -12.68 10.86
CA GLN A 128 19.91 -13.43 10.17
C GLN A 128 20.09 -13.01 8.69
N ALA A 129 19.05 -12.49 8.03
CA ALA A 129 19.12 -12.06 6.64
C ALA A 129 19.83 -10.69 6.47
N TYR A 130 19.88 -9.86 7.51
CA TYR A 130 20.36 -8.48 7.41
C TYR A 130 21.88 -8.35 7.30
N LEU A 131 22.63 -9.32 7.81
CA LEU A 131 24.08 -9.34 7.69
C LEU A 131 24.55 -9.55 6.24
N LEU A 132 23.66 -10.00 5.34
CA LEU A 132 23.97 -10.28 3.94
C LEU A 132 23.66 -9.10 2.99
N PHE A 133 22.83 -8.14 3.39
CA PHE A 133 22.47 -6.98 2.55
C PHE A 133 23.28 -5.75 2.95
N SER A 134 24.53 -5.73 2.51
CA SER A 134 25.39 -4.55 2.61
C SER A 134 24.81 -3.44 1.73
N ILE A 135 24.33 -2.35 2.35
CA ILE A 135 23.98 -1.07 1.71
C ILE A 135 22.69 -1.14 0.88
N SER A 136 21.53 -0.96 1.52
CA SER A 136 20.25 -0.75 0.81
C SER A 136 19.68 0.63 1.13
N PRO A 137 19.40 1.49 0.11
CA PRO A 137 18.70 2.74 0.34
C PRO A 137 17.25 2.47 0.75
N ARG A 138 16.80 3.15 1.80
CA ARG A 138 15.43 3.16 2.29
C ARG A 138 14.84 4.54 2.12
N LYS A 139 13.58 4.58 1.71
CA LYS A 139 12.78 5.80 1.56
C LYS A 139 11.41 5.56 2.17
N GLY A 140 10.82 6.62 2.70
CA GLY A 140 9.48 6.62 3.27
C GLY A 140 9.07 8.03 3.68
N SER A 141 7.91 8.15 4.29
CA SER A 141 7.37 9.40 4.81
C SER A 141 6.82 9.21 6.22
N ALA A 142 7.18 10.12 7.11
CA ALA A 142 6.55 10.27 8.42
C ALA A 142 5.31 11.15 8.27
N ILE A 143 4.16 10.65 8.71
CA ILE A 143 2.87 11.32 8.53
C ILE A 143 2.28 11.62 9.92
N VAL A 144 1.95 12.87 10.20
CA VAL A 144 1.25 13.28 11.42
C VAL A 144 -0.08 13.91 11.04
N ILE A 145 -1.16 13.24 11.41
CA ILE A 145 -2.53 13.74 11.25
C ILE A 145 -2.94 14.36 12.58
N GLY A 146 -3.33 15.63 12.58
CA GLY A 146 -3.72 16.34 13.79
C GLY A 146 -5.12 16.93 13.70
N SER A 147 -5.74 17.09 14.87
CA SER A 147 -6.99 17.83 15.04
C SER A 147 -6.94 18.68 16.30
N ALA A 148 -7.50 19.89 16.22
CA ALA A 148 -7.61 20.82 17.33
C ALA A 148 -9.00 21.46 17.35
N SER A 149 -9.64 21.45 18.52
CA SER A 149 -10.94 22.05 18.77
C SER A 149 -10.84 23.04 19.92
N LEU A 150 -11.23 24.29 19.67
CA LEU A 150 -11.34 25.34 20.68
C LEU A 150 -12.80 25.47 21.11
N LEU A 151 -13.07 25.37 22.40
CA LEU A 151 -14.43 25.39 22.95
C LEU A 151 -14.55 26.43 24.07
N ARG A 152 -15.73 27.04 24.19
CA ARG A 152 -16.16 27.76 25.40
C ARG A 152 -17.56 27.29 25.76
N LYS A 153 -17.78 26.92 27.02
CA LYS A 153 -18.98 26.20 27.46
C LYS A 153 -19.19 24.92 26.64
N ARG A 154 -20.30 24.81 25.88
CA ARG A 154 -20.62 23.71 24.95
C ARG A 154 -20.48 24.11 23.48
N LYS A 155 -20.03 25.33 23.19
CA LYS A 155 -19.91 25.85 21.82
C LYS A 155 -18.49 25.61 21.32
N VAL A 156 -18.36 24.98 20.16
CA VAL A 156 -17.11 24.93 19.41
C VAL A 156 -16.91 26.30 18.76
N LEU A 157 -15.85 26.98 19.15
CA LEU A 157 -15.44 28.28 18.62
C LEU A 157 -14.60 28.11 17.35
N SER A 158 -13.78 27.05 17.31
CA SER A 158 -12.94 26.69 16.17
C SER A 158 -12.70 25.20 16.12
N GLN A 159 -12.57 24.65 14.92
CA GLN A 159 -12.10 23.29 14.70
C GLN A 159 -11.24 23.24 13.44
N ARG A 160 -10.07 22.60 13.54
CA ARG A 160 -9.16 22.38 12.42
C ARG A 160 -8.66 20.94 12.42
N SER A 161 -8.43 20.42 11.24
CA SER A 161 -7.72 19.16 11.00
C SER A 161 -6.67 19.38 9.93
N TRP A 162 -5.53 18.72 10.05
CA TRP A 162 -4.43 18.82 9.10
C TRP A 162 -3.73 17.48 8.97
N THR A 163 -2.92 17.35 7.93
CA THR A 163 -2.06 16.20 7.68
C THR A 163 -0.72 16.71 7.22
N SER A 164 0.33 16.46 8.00
CA SER A 164 1.70 16.74 7.61
C SER A 164 2.36 15.45 7.16
N SER A 165 3.08 15.48 6.04
CA SER A 165 3.82 14.35 5.51
C SER A 165 5.24 14.81 5.16
N GLN A 166 6.23 14.23 5.85
CA GLN A 166 7.63 14.58 5.69
C GLN A 166 8.43 13.38 5.20
N PRO A 167 9.10 13.48 4.03
CA PRO A 167 9.87 12.38 3.49
C PRO A 167 11.16 12.18 4.28
N PHE A 168 11.61 10.93 4.37
CA PHE A 168 12.95 10.58 4.83
C PHE A 168 13.62 9.63 3.86
N SER A 169 14.95 9.64 3.88
CA SER A 169 15.74 8.61 3.23
C SER A 169 17.02 8.33 4.01
N PHE A 170 17.46 7.08 4.00
CA PHE A 170 18.72 6.69 4.61
C PHE A 170 19.26 5.43 3.95
N ILE A 171 20.57 5.23 4.06
CA ILE A 171 21.23 4.00 3.64
C ILE A 171 21.36 3.10 4.86
N PHE A 172 20.78 1.90 4.79
CA PHE A 172 20.84 0.92 5.87
C PHE A 172 22.18 0.17 5.85
N PHE A 173 22.93 0.25 6.96
CA PHE A 173 24.20 -0.45 7.15
C PHE A 173 24.24 -1.08 8.54
N GLY A 174 23.72 -2.31 8.69
CA GLY A 174 23.91 -3.22 9.84
C GLY A 174 23.56 -2.72 11.26
N MET A 175 23.29 -1.43 11.43
CA MET A 175 23.03 -0.70 12.65
C MET A 175 21.88 0.28 12.36
N PHE A 176 20.89 0.30 13.23
CA PHE A 176 19.68 1.11 13.07
C PHE A 176 20.03 2.61 13.02
N ARG A 177 19.75 3.26 11.88
CA ARG A 177 19.80 4.72 11.76
C ARG A 177 18.39 5.26 11.78
N THR A 178 17.85 5.48 12.98
CA THR A 178 16.50 6.06 13.17
C THR A 178 16.50 7.59 13.05
N GLY A 179 17.67 8.23 13.05
CA GLY A 179 17.81 9.69 13.00
C GLY A 179 17.02 10.37 11.87
N PRO A 180 17.11 9.90 10.61
CA PRO A 180 16.33 10.48 9.51
C PRO A 180 14.82 10.31 9.65
N ILE A 181 14.35 9.20 10.24
CA ILE A 181 12.93 8.97 10.52
C ILE A 181 12.47 9.90 11.64
N GLN A 182 13.26 10.03 12.71
CA GLN A 182 12.99 10.92 13.83
C GLN A 182 12.98 12.39 13.38
N ALA A 183 13.90 12.78 12.49
CA ALA A 183 13.94 14.12 11.91
C ALA A 183 12.69 14.42 11.08
N ALA A 184 12.19 13.44 10.30
CA ALA A 184 10.95 13.58 9.55
C ALA A 184 9.72 13.68 10.47
N TYR A 185 9.63 12.87 11.53
CA TYR A 185 8.56 13.02 12.52
C TYR A 185 8.63 14.38 13.22
N LYS A 186 9.83 14.84 13.57
CA LYS A 186 10.02 16.16 14.18
C LYS A 186 9.49 17.27 13.28
N ALA A 187 9.90 17.29 12.01
CA ALA A 187 9.39 18.25 11.04
C ALA A 187 7.87 18.14 10.85
N ALA A 188 7.31 16.93 10.89
CA ALA A 188 5.87 16.72 10.73
C ALA A 188 5.07 17.23 11.93
N TYR A 189 5.61 17.10 13.16
CA TYR A 189 5.01 17.69 14.35
C TYR A 189 5.18 19.21 14.42
N GLU A 190 6.31 19.75 13.99
CA GLU A 190 6.52 21.21 13.91
C GLU A 190 5.55 21.85 12.92
N ASP A 191 5.41 21.26 11.74
CA ASP A 191 4.41 21.67 10.75
C ASP A 191 2.98 21.51 11.27
N ALA A 192 2.70 20.42 11.98
CA ALA A 192 1.43 20.21 12.65
C ALA A 192 1.10 21.31 13.68
N PHE A 193 2.09 21.77 14.44
CA PHE A 193 1.90 22.84 15.43
C PHE A 193 1.65 24.19 14.75
N ASN A 194 2.31 24.46 13.62
CA ASN A 194 2.06 25.67 12.82
C ASN A 194 0.63 25.76 12.28
N HIS A 195 -0.03 24.61 12.04
CA HIS A 195 -1.42 24.57 11.59
C HIS A 195 -2.46 24.80 12.69
N ILE A 196 -2.04 24.91 13.95
CA ILE A 196 -2.91 25.25 15.09
C ILE A 196 -3.06 26.77 15.11
N VAL A 197 -3.87 27.28 14.18
CA VAL A 197 -4.22 28.70 14.13
C VAL A 197 -5.57 28.90 14.84
N VAL A 198 -5.51 29.61 15.95
CA VAL A 198 -6.67 30.02 16.77
C VAL A 198 -7.38 31.16 16.02
N PRO A 199 -8.67 31.05 15.67
CA PRO A 199 -9.30 32.05 14.83
C PRO A 199 -9.54 33.36 15.55
N VAL A 200 -9.57 34.41 14.73
CA VAL A 200 -10.08 35.74 15.07
C VAL A 200 -11.58 35.63 15.39
N GLY A 201 -11.99 36.04 16.58
CA GLY A 201 -13.39 36.13 16.97
C GLY A 201 -14.07 37.26 16.20
N SER A 202 -15.04 36.93 15.34
CA SER A 202 -15.89 37.92 14.72
C SER A 202 -16.99 38.36 15.70
N ASP A 203 -16.83 39.53 16.31
CA ASP A 203 -17.98 40.40 16.58
C ASP A 203 -18.00 41.63 15.65
N ASN A 204 -17.03 41.78 14.74
CA ASN A 204 -17.07 42.74 13.62
C ASN A 204 -16.15 42.27 12.47
N ALA A 205 -16.69 41.62 11.44
CA ALA A 205 -15.91 41.25 10.25
C ALA A 205 -15.84 42.43 9.25
N PRO A 206 -14.66 42.77 8.67
CA PRO A 206 -14.59 43.64 7.51
C PRO A 206 -15.11 42.89 6.29
N ALA A 207 -15.87 43.57 5.43
CA ALA A 207 -16.44 42.98 4.22
C ALA A 207 -15.33 42.49 3.28
N VAL A 208 -15.25 41.17 3.10
CA VAL A 208 -14.42 40.52 2.07
C VAL A 208 -14.83 41.08 0.71
N SER A 209 -13.85 41.52 -0.08
CA SER A 209 -14.13 42.08 -1.39
C SER A 209 -14.78 41.02 -2.28
N LYS A 210 -15.71 41.43 -3.16
CA LYS A 210 -16.40 40.50 -4.08
C LYS A 210 -15.42 39.70 -4.95
N ALA A 211 -14.22 40.25 -5.19
CA ALA A 211 -13.14 39.59 -5.92
C ALA A 211 -12.47 38.47 -5.11
N GLU A 212 -12.23 38.65 -3.81
CA GLU A 212 -11.70 37.60 -2.93
C GLU A 212 -12.73 36.49 -2.68
N LEU A 213 -14.01 36.85 -2.54
CA LEU A 213 -15.08 35.84 -2.48
C LEU A 213 -15.11 35.01 -3.78
N GLN A 214 -14.91 35.64 -4.94
CA GLN A 214 -14.87 34.92 -6.20
C GLN A 214 -13.62 34.04 -6.35
N SER A 215 -12.45 34.47 -5.88
CA SER A 215 -11.23 33.65 -5.93
C SER A 215 -11.29 32.49 -4.94
N LEU A 216 -11.83 32.70 -3.73
CA LEU A 216 -12.01 31.66 -2.71
C LEU A 216 -13.10 30.66 -3.11
N VAL A 217 -14.18 31.12 -3.75
CA VAL A 217 -15.19 30.22 -4.33
C VAL A 217 -14.57 29.43 -5.49
N LYS A 218 -13.74 30.05 -6.34
CA LYS A 218 -13.09 29.33 -7.45
C LYS A 218 -12.05 28.32 -6.96
N ALA A 219 -11.29 28.65 -5.90
CA ALA A 219 -10.33 27.76 -5.26
C ALA A 219 -11.03 26.64 -4.46
N GLY A 220 -12.10 26.96 -3.74
CA GLY A 220 -12.92 25.99 -3.02
C GLY A 220 -13.68 25.05 -3.96
N ILE A 221 -14.15 25.53 -5.11
CA ILE A 221 -14.71 24.68 -6.17
C ILE A 221 -13.60 23.81 -6.78
N ALA A 222 -12.38 24.33 -6.98
CA ALA A 222 -11.25 23.54 -7.48
C ALA A 222 -10.82 22.43 -6.49
N GLU A 223 -10.78 22.72 -5.19
CA GLU A 223 -10.44 21.77 -4.12
C GLU A 223 -11.56 20.74 -3.90
N ALA A 224 -12.82 21.17 -3.86
CA ALA A 224 -14.00 20.29 -3.79
C ALA A 224 -14.23 19.49 -5.09
N SER A 225 -13.58 19.89 -6.20
CA SER A 225 -13.58 19.14 -7.46
C SER A 225 -12.46 18.08 -7.56
N LYS A 226 -11.61 17.91 -6.54
CA LYS A 226 -10.89 16.63 -6.37
C LYS A 226 -11.93 15.56 -6.07
N LYS A 227 -12.26 14.76 -7.09
CA LYS A 227 -13.16 13.61 -7.02
C LYS A 227 -12.89 12.83 -5.72
N ALA A 228 -13.84 12.84 -4.79
CA ALA A 228 -13.89 11.79 -3.77
C ALA A 228 -13.81 10.46 -4.51
N GLU A 229 -12.90 9.56 -4.13
CA GLU A 229 -12.81 8.28 -4.83
C GLU A 229 -14.18 7.59 -4.76
N PRO A 230 -14.78 7.24 -5.91
CA PRO A 230 -16.10 6.64 -5.95
C PRO A 230 -16.18 5.39 -5.07
N ILE A 231 -17.19 5.33 -4.21
CA ILE A 231 -17.48 4.12 -3.43
C ILE A 231 -18.21 3.16 -4.36
N TYR A 232 -17.50 2.15 -4.89
CA TYR A 232 -18.16 1.08 -5.65
C TYR A 232 -18.69 0.00 -4.72
N ASN A 233 -19.90 -0.48 -4.99
CA ASN A 233 -20.55 -1.59 -4.32
C ASN A 233 -20.91 -2.64 -5.38
N SER A 234 -20.09 -3.68 -5.52
CA SER A 234 -20.27 -4.70 -6.53
C SER A 234 -20.92 -5.95 -5.98
N ASP A 235 -21.72 -6.63 -6.80
CA ASP A 235 -22.31 -7.92 -6.48
C ASP A 235 -21.27 -9.05 -6.33
N VAL A 236 -20.02 -8.81 -6.75
CA VAL A 236 -18.91 -9.77 -6.61
C VAL A 236 -17.97 -9.47 -5.45
N ASP A 237 -18.12 -8.37 -4.71
CA ASP A 237 -17.22 -8.01 -3.60
C ASP A 237 -17.23 -9.05 -2.46
N LYS A 238 -18.28 -9.87 -2.38
CA LYS A 238 -18.44 -10.90 -1.36
C LYS A 238 -18.71 -12.26 -2.01
N PRO A 239 -17.98 -13.31 -1.60
CA PRO A 239 -18.27 -14.66 -2.05
C PRO A 239 -19.61 -15.16 -1.49
N ALA A 240 -20.42 -15.77 -2.34
CA ALA A 240 -21.72 -16.36 -1.98
C ALA A 240 -21.62 -17.82 -1.49
N TYR A 241 -20.41 -18.26 -1.11
CA TYR A 241 -20.08 -19.65 -0.78
C TYR A 241 -18.92 -19.70 0.22
N ALA A 242 -18.73 -20.86 0.84
CA ALA A 242 -17.60 -21.16 1.71
C ALA A 242 -17.34 -22.68 1.67
N LEU A 243 -16.27 -23.08 0.99
CA LEU A 243 -15.83 -24.46 0.88
C LEU A 243 -14.86 -24.81 2.02
N PRO A 244 -14.75 -26.09 2.41
CA PRO A 244 -13.78 -26.52 3.42
C PRO A 244 -12.35 -26.17 3.04
N GLU A 245 -11.53 -25.80 4.01
CA GLU A 245 -10.10 -25.54 3.78
C GLU A 245 -9.37 -26.81 3.31
N ASN A 246 -8.46 -26.64 2.36
CA ASN A 246 -7.49 -27.65 1.97
C ASN A 246 -6.07 -27.12 2.23
N ALA A 247 -5.33 -27.79 3.12
CA ALA A 247 -4.01 -27.36 3.58
C ALA A 247 -2.94 -27.31 2.47
N ASP A 248 -3.17 -27.99 1.35
CA ASP A 248 -2.25 -28.07 0.21
C ASP A 248 -2.60 -27.06 -0.91
N ASN A 249 -3.61 -26.22 -0.70
CA ASN A 249 -3.91 -25.12 -1.62
C ASN A 249 -3.03 -23.91 -1.33
N PHE A 250 -2.35 -23.38 -2.35
CA PHE A 250 -1.49 -22.20 -2.28
C PHE A 250 -1.89 -21.17 -3.32
N ALA A 251 -1.77 -19.89 -2.99
CA ALA A 251 -2.03 -18.83 -3.95
C ALA A 251 -1.01 -17.68 -3.87
N LEU A 252 -0.76 -17.08 -5.03
CA LEU A 252 -0.04 -15.81 -5.17
C LEU A 252 -0.95 -14.84 -5.90
N VAL A 253 -1.42 -13.80 -5.20
CA VAL A 253 -2.37 -12.82 -5.72
C VAL A 253 -1.69 -11.46 -5.77
N MET A 254 -1.61 -10.89 -6.96
CA MET A 254 -0.88 -9.66 -7.25
C MET A 254 -1.80 -8.65 -7.95
N GLY A 255 -1.83 -7.42 -7.45
CA GLY A 255 -2.59 -6.32 -8.05
C GLY A 255 -1.80 -5.03 -8.03
N ILE A 256 -1.63 -4.37 -9.18
CA ILE A 256 -0.95 -3.08 -9.24
C ILE A 256 -1.81 -2.11 -10.01
N GLU A 257 -2.30 -1.10 -9.29
CA GLU A 257 -3.10 -0.04 -9.86
C GLU A 257 -2.24 1.20 -10.06
N LYS A 258 -1.60 1.69 -8.98
CA LYS A 258 -0.80 2.91 -9.02
C LYS A 258 0.68 2.58 -9.23
N TYR A 259 1.21 2.83 -10.44
CA TYR A 259 2.61 2.59 -10.79
C TYR A 259 3.50 3.80 -10.50
N ALA A 260 4.80 3.55 -10.33
CA ALA A 260 5.78 4.61 -10.05
C ALA A 260 5.98 5.60 -11.22
N SER A 261 5.89 5.13 -12.46
CA SER A 261 6.35 5.88 -13.65
C SER A 261 5.45 5.76 -14.89
N ILE A 262 4.35 5.01 -14.81
CA ILE A 262 3.41 4.77 -15.91
C ILE A 262 1.97 5.04 -15.49
N ALA A 263 1.04 4.95 -16.45
CA ALA A 263 -0.38 5.16 -16.19
C ALA A 263 -0.93 4.20 -15.13
N GLN A 264 -2.06 4.57 -14.54
CA GLN A 264 -2.79 3.72 -13.60
C GLN A 264 -3.49 2.59 -14.35
N ALA A 265 -3.50 1.39 -13.77
CA ALA A 265 -4.32 0.27 -14.23
C ALA A 265 -5.55 0.17 -13.32
N ASP A 266 -6.64 0.80 -13.73
CA ASP A 266 -7.84 0.97 -12.90
C ASP A 266 -8.34 -0.36 -12.30
N PHE A 267 -8.71 -0.28 -11.03
CA PHE A 267 -9.26 -1.36 -10.20
C PHE A 267 -8.36 -2.57 -9.97
N ALA A 268 -7.11 -2.57 -10.42
CA ALA A 268 -6.25 -3.75 -10.34
C ALA A 268 -5.97 -4.20 -8.88
N GLU A 269 -5.83 -3.25 -7.95
CA GLU A 269 -5.64 -3.57 -6.53
C GLU A 269 -6.94 -4.08 -5.89
N ARG A 270 -8.08 -3.48 -6.28
CA ARG A 270 -9.40 -3.92 -5.84
C ARG A 270 -9.73 -5.33 -6.35
N ASP A 271 -9.48 -5.59 -7.61
CA ASP A 271 -9.61 -6.90 -8.26
C ASP A 271 -8.83 -7.98 -7.50
N ALA A 272 -7.54 -7.72 -7.23
CA ALA A 272 -6.70 -8.63 -6.46
C ALA A 272 -7.24 -8.85 -5.03
N GLY A 273 -7.71 -7.78 -4.37
CA GLY A 273 -8.33 -7.86 -3.06
C GLY A 273 -9.57 -8.76 -3.03
N THR A 274 -10.46 -8.61 -4.01
CA THR A 274 -11.69 -9.40 -4.11
C THR A 274 -11.39 -10.86 -4.49
N VAL A 275 -10.48 -11.11 -5.45
CA VAL A 275 -10.02 -12.47 -5.79
C VAL A 275 -9.45 -13.19 -4.57
N LYS A 276 -8.67 -12.51 -3.73
CA LYS A 276 -8.14 -13.06 -2.48
C LYS A 276 -9.27 -13.51 -1.53
N GLU A 277 -10.34 -12.73 -1.37
CA GLU A 277 -11.49 -13.15 -0.55
C GLU A 277 -12.22 -14.35 -1.15
N HIS A 278 -12.36 -14.42 -2.48
CA HIS A 278 -12.91 -15.61 -3.15
C HIS A 278 -12.04 -16.85 -2.98
N LEU A 279 -10.71 -16.72 -3.00
CA LEU A 279 -9.80 -17.84 -2.74
C LEU A 279 -9.96 -18.37 -1.31
N TYR A 280 -10.13 -17.49 -0.32
CA TYR A 280 -10.46 -17.93 1.04
C TYR A 280 -11.78 -18.71 1.08
N ALA A 281 -12.80 -18.22 0.38
CA ALA A 281 -14.08 -18.92 0.27
C ALA A 281 -14.01 -20.23 -0.53
N LEU A 282 -13.02 -20.39 -1.41
CA LEU A 282 -12.73 -21.65 -2.10
C LEU A 282 -11.91 -22.64 -1.24
N GLY A 283 -11.61 -22.29 0.01
CA GLY A 283 -10.88 -23.16 0.93
C GLY A 283 -9.36 -23.04 0.84
N TYR A 284 -8.81 -21.95 0.27
CA TYR A 284 -7.37 -21.68 0.37
C TYR A 284 -7.06 -21.15 1.78
N PRO A 285 -6.17 -21.80 2.56
CA PRO A 285 -5.84 -21.34 3.89
C PRO A 285 -5.15 -19.98 3.84
N ARG A 286 -5.53 -19.04 4.72
CA ARG A 286 -4.94 -17.69 4.77
C ARG A 286 -3.42 -17.69 4.84
N ARG A 287 -2.82 -18.65 5.55
CA ARG A 287 -1.37 -18.83 5.69
C ARG A 287 -0.65 -19.21 4.37
N ASN A 288 -1.39 -19.72 3.39
CA ASN A 288 -0.89 -20.19 2.09
C ASN A 288 -1.25 -19.23 0.95
N VAL A 289 -1.85 -18.07 1.24
CA VAL A 289 -2.17 -17.04 0.26
C VAL A 289 -1.22 -15.87 0.45
N VAL A 290 -0.32 -15.67 -0.51
CA VAL A 290 0.51 -14.46 -0.57
C VAL A 290 -0.25 -13.41 -1.36
N TYR A 291 -0.52 -12.27 -0.72
CA TYR A 291 -1.21 -11.14 -1.31
C TYR A 291 -0.26 -9.94 -1.39
N LEU A 292 0.02 -9.47 -2.60
CA LEU A 292 0.88 -8.32 -2.88
C LEU A 292 0.09 -7.28 -3.65
N THR A 293 0.11 -6.03 -3.21
CA THR A 293 -0.51 -4.91 -3.92
C THR A 293 0.36 -3.69 -4.02
N GLY A 294 0.12 -2.88 -5.05
CA GLY A 294 0.80 -1.61 -5.28
C GLY A 294 2.32 -1.76 -5.22
N ASN A 295 2.95 -0.97 -4.36
CA ASN A 295 4.41 -0.94 -4.19
C ASN A 295 5.05 -2.24 -3.68
N MET A 296 4.25 -3.23 -3.29
CA MET A 296 4.75 -4.55 -2.89
C MET A 296 4.96 -5.50 -4.07
N VAL A 297 4.36 -5.24 -5.23
CA VAL A 297 4.54 -6.09 -6.43
C VAL A 297 5.75 -5.60 -7.23
N THR A 298 6.92 -5.64 -6.59
CA THR A 298 8.19 -5.34 -7.25
C THR A 298 8.71 -6.56 -8.00
N ARG A 299 9.62 -6.35 -8.98
CA ARG A 299 10.26 -7.47 -9.69
C ARG A 299 10.89 -8.46 -8.71
N GLY A 300 11.60 -7.96 -7.70
CA GLY A 300 12.26 -8.79 -6.69
C GLY A 300 11.27 -9.60 -5.83
N ASN A 301 10.10 -9.05 -5.49
CA ASN A 301 9.07 -9.81 -4.78
C ASN A 301 8.41 -10.86 -5.68
N MET A 302 8.17 -10.57 -6.96
CA MET A 302 7.69 -11.57 -7.92
C MET A 302 8.67 -12.74 -8.02
N GLU A 303 9.96 -12.46 -8.21
CA GLU A 303 11.02 -13.49 -8.23
C GLU A 303 11.06 -14.28 -6.92
N LYS A 304 11.01 -13.60 -5.76
CA LYS A 304 10.99 -14.25 -4.44
C LYS A 304 9.84 -15.24 -4.30
N TYR A 305 8.61 -14.85 -4.62
CA TYR A 305 7.44 -15.69 -4.35
C TYR A 305 7.24 -16.78 -5.41
N VAL A 306 7.51 -16.47 -6.69
CA VAL A 306 7.39 -17.43 -7.78
C VAL A 306 8.53 -18.45 -7.76
N GLU A 307 9.78 -17.99 -7.56
CA GLU A 307 10.97 -18.82 -7.79
C GLU A 307 11.56 -19.41 -6.51
N SER A 308 11.20 -18.90 -5.33
CA SER A 308 11.72 -19.42 -4.05
C SER A 308 10.64 -19.91 -3.11
N TRP A 309 9.60 -19.10 -2.85
CA TRP A 309 8.57 -19.47 -1.89
C TRP A 309 7.68 -20.61 -2.38
N LEU A 310 7.09 -20.52 -3.58
CA LEU A 310 6.25 -21.58 -4.12
C LEU A 310 7.00 -22.94 -4.20
N PRO A 311 8.20 -23.03 -4.80
CA PRO A 311 8.95 -24.29 -4.86
C PRO A 311 9.28 -24.90 -3.50
N GLY A 312 9.48 -24.06 -2.47
CA GLY A 312 9.78 -24.50 -1.10
C GLY A 312 8.56 -24.88 -0.27
N LYS A 313 7.34 -24.72 -0.79
CA LYS A 313 6.08 -24.95 -0.06
C LYS A 313 5.20 -26.02 -0.67
N VAL A 314 5.16 -26.12 -2.00
CA VAL A 314 4.23 -27.01 -2.69
C VAL A 314 4.74 -28.45 -2.73
N THR A 315 3.80 -29.38 -2.58
CA THR A 315 3.97 -30.83 -2.70
C THR A 315 3.28 -31.35 -3.96
N GLU A 316 3.35 -32.65 -4.22
CA GLU A 316 2.64 -33.29 -5.33
C GLU A 316 1.12 -33.21 -5.20
N ASP A 317 0.59 -33.09 -3.99
CA ASP A 317 -0.86 -32.93 -3.75
C ASP A 317 -1.35 -31.49 -3.87
N SER A 318 -0.42 -30.54 -3.99
CA SER A 318 -0.74 -29.11 -3.93
C SER A 318 -1.44 -28.61 -5.19
N LYS A 319 -2.35 -27.66 -4.98
CA LYS A 319 -2.94 -26.83 -6.02
C LYS A 319 -2.47 -25.40 -5.87
N VAL A 320 -1.98 -24.81 -6.95
CA VAL A 320 -1.45 -23.45 -6.97
C VAL A 320 -2.36 -22.56 -7.82
N PHE A 321 -2.74 -21.41 -7.29
CA PHE A 321 -3.46 -20.37 -8.04
C PHE A 321 -2.64 -19.07 -8.05
N VAL A 322 -2.26 -18.61 -9.24
CA VAL A 322 -1.57 -17.34 -9.43
C VAL A 322 -2.52 -16.36 -10.10
N TYR A 323 -2.69 -15.19 -9.50
CA TYR A 323 -3.49 -14.12 -10.04
C TYR A 323 -2.64 -12.87 -10.22
N PHE A 324 -2.75 -12.22 -11.37
CA PHE A 324 -2.13 -10.92 -11.64
C PHE A 324 -3.16 -9.99 -12.28
N SER A 325 -3.33 -8.80 -11.71
CA SER A 325 -4.04 -7.68 -12.32
C SER A 325 -3.13 -6.46 -12.40
N GLY A 326 -3.00 -5.89 -13.60
CA GLY A 326 -2.08 -4.79 -13.86
C GLY A 326 -1.67 -4.69 -15.31
N HIS A 327 -0.60 -3.95 -15.58
CA HIS A 327 -0.07 -3.71 -16.90
C HIS A 327 0.77 -4.89 -17.39
N GLY A 328 0.48 -5.35 -18.60
CA GLY A 328 1.42 -6.09 -19.43
C GLY A 328 2.09 -5.17 -20.45
N SER A 329 3.22 -5.61 -21.00
CA SER A 329 3.91 -4.86 -22.05
C SER A 329 4.65 -5.81 -22.99
N PRO A 330 4.61 -5.59 -24.31
CA PRO A 330 5.44 -6.32 -25.25
C PRO A 330 6.83 -5.70 -25.31
N GLY A 331 7.87 -6.54 -25.28
CA GLY A 331 9.24 -6.13 -25.59
C GLY A 331 9.28 -5.57 -27.02
N ILE A 332 9.70 -4.32 -27.19
CA ILE A 332 9.64 -3.62 -28.49
C ILE A 332 10.50 -4.33 -29.54
N SER A 333 11.67 -4.82 -29.12
CA SER A 333 12.66 -5.48 -29.97
C SER A 333 12.37 -6.98 -30.16
N THR A 334 11.87 -7.65 -29.12
CA THR A 334 11.75 -9.11 -29.07
C THR A 334 10.33 -9.62 -29.33
N GLY A 335 9.31 -8.79 -29.12
CA GLY A 335 7.90 -9.18 -29.14
C GLY A 335 7.48 -10.02 -27.93
N GLU A 336 8.37 -10.26 -26.96
CA GLU A 336 8.06 -11.08 -25.79
C GLU A 336 7.14 -10.36 -24.81
N ALA A 337 6.17 -11.05 -24.24
CA ALA A 337 5.27 -10.50 -23.24
C ALA A 337 5.92 -10.42 -21.85
N TYR A 338 5.77 -9.27 -21.19
CA TYR A 338 6.21 -9.04 -19.81
C TYR A 338 5.02 -8.60 -18.96
N LEU A 339 4.97 -9.07 -17.71
CA LEU A 339 4.21 -8.40 -16.65
C LEU A 339 5.04 -7.21 -16.18
N VAL A 340 4.43 -6.04 -16.00
CA VAL A 340 5.11 -4.83 -15.53
C VAL A 340 4.98 -4.77 -14.00
N PRO A 341 6.08 -4.88 -13.23
CA PRO A 341 6.05 -4.70 -11.78
C PRO A 341 5.88 -3.21 -11.42
N TRP A 342 5.62 -2.91 -10.14
CA TRP A 342 5.47 -1.53 -9.68
C TRP A 342 6.72 -0.66 -9.93
N ASP A 343 7.90 -1.26 -9.81
CA ASP A 343 9.21 -0.67 -10.08
C ASP A 343 9.67 -0.88 -11.54
N GLY A 344 8.79 -1.33 -12.42
CA GLY A 344 9.06 -1.53 -13.84
C GLY A 344 9.21 -0.22 -14.60
N ASP A 345 10.22 -0.12 -15.47
CA ASP A 345 10.36 0.94 -16.46
C ASP A 345 10.13 0.35 -17.87
N VAL A 346 9.08 0.80 -18.54
CA VAL A 346 8.74 0.35 -19.91
C VAL A 346 9.84 0.64 -20.94
N LYS A 347 10.74 1.60 -20.67
CA LYS A 347 11.91 1.88 -21.52
C LYS A 347 13.01 0.84 -21.38
N PHE A 348 13.09 0.19 -20.21
CA PHE A 348 14.07 -0.84 -19.88
C PHE A 348 13.38 -2.17 -19.52
N LEU A 349 12.27 -2.46 -20.22
CA LEU A 349 11.35 -3.54 -19.88
C LEU A 349 12.04 -4.91 -19.78
N GLU A 350 13.03 -5.18 -20.61
CA GLU A 350 13.80 -6.43 -20.56
C GLU A 350 14.53 -6.61 -19.22
N ASN A 351 14.98 -5.50 -18.60
CA ASN A 351 15.70 -5.49 -17.33
C ASN A 351 14.79 -5.33 -16.12
N THR A 352 13.64 -4.66 -16.25
CA THR A 352 12.78 -4.29 -15.11
C THR A 352 11.42 -4.98 -15.12
N GLY A 353 10.95 -5.45 -16.27
CA GLY A 353 9.74 -6.26 -16.41
C GLY A 353 9.94 -7.70 -15.95
N TYR A 354 8.87 -8.44 -15.70
CA TYR A 354 8.94 -9.88 -15.40
C TYR A 354 8.46 -10.69 -16.62
N PRO A 355 9.34 -11.43 -17.33
CA PRO A 355 8.98 -12.12 -18.56
C PRO A 355 7.88 -13.18 -18.32
N LEU A 356 6.84 -13.18 -19.15
CA LEU A 356 5.72 -14.11 -19.00
C LEU A 356 6.14 -15.56 -19.27
N LYS A 357 7.03 -15.78 -20.25
CA LYS A 357 7.68 -17.08 -20.48
C LYS A 357 8.40 -17.59 -19.23
N ARG A 358 9.09 -16.70 -18.50
CA ARG A 358 9.79 -17.05 -17.26
C ARG A 358 8.80 -17.43 -16.17
N LEU A 359 7.67 -16.71 -16.04
CA LEU A 359 6.59 -17.09 -15.14
C LEU A 359 6.15 -18.54 -15.40
N TYR A 360 5.78 -18.85 -16.64
CA TYR A 360 5.27 -20.18 -17.00
C TYR A 360 6.32 -21.26 -16.81
N ALA A 361 7.57 -21.03 -17.22
CA ALA A 361 8.66 -21.99 -17.02
C ALA A 361 8.88 -22.32 -15.54
N ARG A 362 8.80 -21.31 -14.65
CA ARG A 362 8.97 -21.51 -13.20
C ARG A 362 7.78 -22.21 -12.56
N LEU A 363 6.56 -21.85 -12.97
CA LEU A 363 5.34 -22.50 -12.50
C LEU A 363 5.25 -23.96 -12.98
N ASN A 364 5.70 -24.24 -14.20
CA ASN A 364 5.84 -25.61 -14.73
C ASN A 364 6.94 -26.44 -14.09
N ALA A 365 7.80 -25.86 -13.26
CA ALA A 365 8.82 -26.60 -12.53
C ALA A 365 8.36 -26.98 -11.11
N LEU A 366 7.21 -26.47 -10.64
CA LEU A 366 6.68 -26.76 -9.30
C LEU A 366 6.31 -28.24 -9.15
N LYS A 367 6.27 -28.81 -7.95
CA LYS A 367 5.79 -30.20 -7.79
C LYS A 367 4.27 -30.33 -7.79
N ALA A 368 3.55 -29.22 -7.66
CA ALA A 368 2.09 -29.15 -7.56
C ALA A 368 1.36 -29.97 -8.63
N ARG A 369 0.34 -30.74 -8.21
CA ARG A 369 -0.61 -31.45 -9.08
C ARG A 369 -1.18 -30.52 -10.14
N LYS A 370 -1.53 -29.30 -9.73
CA LYS A 370 -2.24 -28.34 -10.56
C LYS A 370 -1.76 -26.92 -10.34
N VAL A 371 -1.53 -26.21 -11.44
CA VAL A 371 -1.16 -24.79 -11.41
C VAL A 371 -2.08 -24.02 -12.34
N ILE A 372 -2.77 -23.03 -11.79
CA ILE A 372 -3.73 -22.20 -12.50
C ILE A 372 -3.22 -20.77 -12.44
N VAL A 373 -3.23 -20.09 -13.58
CA VAL A 373 -2.86 -18.69 -13.70
C VAL A 373 -4.04 -17.92 -14.28
N ALA A 374 -4.48 -16.87 -13.59
CA ALA A 374 -5.46 -15.92 -14.08
C ALA A 374 -4.79 -14.56 -14.30
N LEU A 375 -4.80 -14.07 -15.54
CA LEU A 375 -4.12 -12.83 -15.94
C LEU A 375 -5.14 -11.80 -16.38
N ASP A 376 -5.32 -10.76 -15.57
CA ASP A 376 -6.08 -9.57 -15.93
C ASP A 376 -5.14 -8.45 -16.38
N SER A 377 -4.52 -8.68 -17.54
CA SER A 377 -3.53 -7.79 -18.15
C SER A 377 -3.55 -7.91 -19.68
N CYS A 378 -3.15 -6.85 -20.38
CA CYS A 378 -2.97 -6.86 -21.84
C CYS A 378 -1.51 -6.72 -22.24
N PHE A 379 -1.17 -7.31 -23.38
CA PHE A 379 0.19 -7.30 -23.92
C PHE A 379 0.28 -6.61 -25.29
N SER A 380 -0.83 -6.05 -25.78
CA SER A 380 -0.94 -5.39 -27.08
C SER A 380 -0.14 -4.08 -27.20
N GLY A 381 0.32 -3.54 -26.06
CA GLY A 381 0.97 -2.25 -25.98
C GLY A 381 0.01 -1.07 -26.05
N ALA A 382 -1.30 -1.31 -26.01
CA ALA A 382 -2.34 -0.28 -26.02
C ALA A 382 -3.46 -0.58 -25.00
N GLY A 383 -4.19 0.45 -24.58
CA GLY A 383 -5.38 0.33 -23.74
C GLY A 383 -5.15 0.39 -22.23
N GLY A 384 -6.18 0.06 -21.44
CA GLY A 384 -6.20 0.30 -19.99
C GLY A 384 -5.28 -0.60 -19.16
N ARG A 385 -4.87 -1.75 -19.70
CA ARG A 385 -3.96 -2.70 -19.01
C ARG A 385 -2.77 -3.14 -19.85
N SER A 386 -2.39 -2.34 -20.86
CA SER A 386 -1.12 -2.52 -21.58
C SER A 386 -0.40 -1.19 -21.79
N VAL A 387 0.92 -1.20 -21.74
CA VAL A 387 1.74 0.01 -21.88
C VAL A 387 2.95 -0.22 -22.77
N ILE A 388 3.38 0.82 -23.48
CA ILE A 388 4.66 0.91 -24.17
C ILE A 388 5.22 2.34 -24.01
N PRO A 389 6.53 2.56 -24.23
CA PRO A 389 7.09 3.90 -24.24
C PRO A 389 6.38 4.83 -25.24
N LYS A 390 6.17 6.09 -24.84
CA LYS A 390 5.51 7.10 -25.69
C LYS A 390 6.23 7.24 -27.04
N GLY A 391 5.45 7.25 -28.13
CA GLY A 391 5.96 7.41 -29.49
C GLY A 391 6.55 6.13 -30.11
N THR A 392 6.46 4.98 -29.43
CA THR A 392 6.93 3.71 -29.98
C THR A 392 5.80 2.89 -30.57
N ARG A 393 6.15 2.00 -31.50
CA ARG A 393 5.27 0.93 -32.02
C ARG A 393 6.07 -0.37 -31.91
N PRO A 394 5.46 -1.48 -31.44
CA PRO A 394 6.13 -2.77 -31.45
C PRO A 394 6.63 -3.09 -32.87
N LEU A 395 7.90 -3.49 -33.00
CA LEU A 395 8.51 -3.81 -34.30
C LEU A 395 8.08 -5.20 -34.82
N VAL A 396 7.45 -5.99 -33.96
CA VAL A 396 7.09 -7.38 -34.22
C VAL A 396 5.57 -7.48 -34.37
N GLY A 397 5.10 -8.08 -35.48
CA GLY A 397 3.68 -8.19 -35.79
C GLY A 397 2.90 -9.22 -34.95
N LYS A 398 3.60 -10.06 -34.18
CA LYS A 398 3.00 -11.05 -33.28
C LYS A 398 3.68 -10.98 -31.91
N ILE A 399 2.86 -10.83 -30.88
CA ILE A 399 3.32 -10.83 -29.48
C ILE A 399 3.43 -12.27 -29.02
N ASP A 400 4.59 -12.62 -28.48
CA ASP A 400 4.85 -13.94 -27.92
C ASP A 400 4.48 -13.95 -26.44
N THR A 401 3.28 -14.42 -26.16
CA THR A 401 2.75 -14.61 -24.81
C THR A 401 3.30 -15.87 -24.13
N GLY A 402 4.18 -16.63 -24.79
CA GLY A 402 4.77 -17.84 -24.21
C GLY A 402 3.81 -19.02 -24.14
N SER A 403 2.76 -19.07 -24.98
CA SER A 403 1.74 -20.14 -24.93
C SER A 403 2.34 -21.56 -25.06
N GLY A 404 3.44 -21.72 -25.81
CA GLY A 404 4.16 -23.00 -25.91
C GLY A 404 4.94 -23.42 -24.66
N ALA A 405 5.13 -22.52 -23.70
CA ALA A 405 5.83 -22.76 -22.44
C ALA A 405 4.87 -23.09 -21.27
N ILE A 406 3.57 -23.28 -21.56
CA ILE A 406 2.51 -23.44 -20.56
C ILE A 406 2.46 -24.84 -19.96
N GLY A 407 2.95 -25.90 -20.62
CA GLY A 407 3.06 -27.23 -20.01
C GLY A 407 1.79 -27.62 -19.24
N ARG A 408 1.91 -28.04 -17.98
CA ARG A 408 0.78 -28.40 -17.09
C ARG A 408 0.07 -27.21 -16.42
N VAL A 409 0.57 -25.99 -16.65
CA VAL A 409 -0.10 -24.78 -16.17
C VAL A 409 -1.38 -24.59 -17.01
N VAL A 410 -2.46 -24.15 -16.38
CA VAL A 410 -3.64 -23.66 -17.10
C VAL A 410 -3.72 -22.16 -16.95
N VAL A 411 -3.79 -21.46 -18.07
CA VAL A 411 -3.84 -20.00 -18.11
C VAL A 411 -5.21 -19.56 -18.57
N LEU A 412 -5.83 -18.66 -17.80
CA LEU A 412 -7.01 -17.92 -18.18
C LEU A 412 -6.63 -16.43 -18.27
N SER A 413 -6.60 -15.86 -19.46
CA SER A 413 -6.25 -14.44 -19.67
C SER A 413 -7.45 -13.60 -20.07
N ALA A 414 -7.41 -12.32 -19.72
CA ALA A 414 -8.49 -11.37 -19.95
C ALA A 414 -8.73 -11.04 -21.42
N SER A 415 -7.74 -11.21 -22.29
CA SER A 415 -7.80 -10.81 -23.70
C SER A 415 -6.81 -11.61 -24.55
N GLU A 416 -6.99 -11.57 -25.86
CA GLU A 416 -5.98 -12.00 -26.82
C GLU A 416 -4.77 -11.06 -26.84
N SER A 417 -3.65 -11.55 -27.36
CA SER A 417 -2.36 -10.84 -27.33
C SER A 417 -2.39 -9.42 -27.94
N SER A 418 -3.26 -9.16 -28.92
CA SER A 418 -3.41 -7.87 -29.61
C SER A 418 -4.61 -7.03 -29.15
N GLU A 419 -5.44 -7.55 -28.24
CA GLU A 419 -6.67 -6.88 -27.80
C GLU A 419 -6.46 -5.98 -26.57
N ILE A 420 -7.50 -5.22 -26.21
CA ILE A 420 -7.50 -4.29 -25.09
C ILE A 420 -8.48 -4.76 -24.02
N SER A 421 -7.99 -4.99 -22.82
CA SER A 421 -8.79 -5.23 -21.62
C SER A 421 -9.10 -3.89 -20.97
N GLY A 422 -10.32 -3.78 -20.47
CA GLY A 422 -10.80 -2.59 -19.80
C GLY A 422 -11.56 -2.95 -18.53
N SER A 423 -12.17 -1.93 -17.95
CA SER A 423 -12.91 -2.00 -16.71
C SER A 423 -14.42 -2.11 -16.93
N GLU A 424 -15.09 -2.64 -15.93
CA GLU A 424 -16.52 -2.50 -15.69
C GLU A 424 -16.68 -1.39 -14.63
N GLU A 425 -16.68 -0.13 -15.08
CA GLU A 425 -16.66 1.04 -14.18
C GLU A 425 -17.84 1.06 -13.20
N SER A 426 -19.02 0.58 -13.64
CA SER A 426 -20.21 0.54 -12.79
C SER A 426 -20.04 -0.39 -11.58
N GLN A 427 -19.13 -1.35 -11.68
CA GLN A 427 -18.84 -2.35 -10.66
C GLN A 427 -17.51 -2.08 -9.95
N GLY A 428 -16.68 -1.16 -10.44
CA GLY A 428 -15.37 -0.88 -9.85
C GLY A 428 -14.41 -2.07 -9.98
N HIS A 429 -14.48 -2.80 -11.08
CA HIS A 429 -13.66 -3.99 -11.33
C HIS A 429 -13.13 -4.03 -12.76
N GLY A 430 -12.08 -4.81 -12.98
CA GLY A 430 -11.71 -5.26 -14.31
C GLY A 430 -12.83 -6.06 -14.97
N LEU A 431 -13.08 -5.86 -16.28
CA LEU A 431 -14.20 -6.54 -16.95
C LEU A 431 -14.05 -8.08 -16.89
N PHE A 432 -12.83 -8.58 -17.07
CA PHE A 432 -12.53 -10.00 -16.92
C PHE A 432 -12.74 -10.48 -15.49
N THR A 433 -12.12 -9.81 -14.52
CA THR A 433 -12.21 -10.20 -13.11
C THR A 433 -13.66 -10.18 -12.61
N TYR A 434 -14.42 -9.14 -12.96
CA TYR A 434 -15.83 -9.04 -12.64
C TYR A 434 -16.61 -10.28 -13.09
N HIS A 435 -16.53 -10.65 -14.37
CA HIS A 435 -17.28 -11.79 -14.90
C HIS A 435 -16.74 -13.14 -14.41
N LEU A 436 -15.44 -13.27 -14.16
CA LEU A 436 -14.85 -14.44 -13.53
C LEU A 436 -15.45 -14.68 -12.13
N LEU A 437 -15.44 -13.65 -11.28
CA LEU A 437 -15.96 -13.72 -9.92
C LEU A 437 -17.48 -13.91 -9.91
N LYS A 438 -18.21 -13.26 -10.84
CA LYS A 438 -19.66 -13.44 -11.00
C LYS A 438 -20.03 -14.87 -11.39
N GLY A 439 -19.29 -15.47 -12.32
CA GLY A 439 -19.47 -16.87 -12.71
C GLY A 439 -19.22 -17.82 -11.54
N LEU A 440 -18.19 -17.53 -10.74
CA LEU A 440 -17.84 -18.31 -9.56
C LEU A 440 -18.90 -18.19 -8.46
N ASN A 441 -19.44 -16.99 -8.23
CA ASN A 441 -20.56 -16.75 -7.30
C ASN A 441 -21.83 -17.46 -7.73
N GLY A 442 -22.23 -17.33 -9.01
CA GLY A 442 -23.42 -17.98 -9.55
C GLY A 442 -23.39 -19.50 -9.45
N ARG A 443 -22.18 -20.08 -9.39
CA ARG A 443 -21.95 -21.52 -9.25
C ARG A 443 -21.54 -21.94 -7.83
N LYS A 444 -21.60 -21.02 -6.86
CA LYS A 444 -21.25 -21.26 -5.44
C LYS A 444 -19.86 -21.89 -5.26
N GLY A 445 -18.88 -21.45 -6.05
CA GLY A 445 -17.52 -21.97 -6.03
C GLY A 445 -17.32 -23.33 -6.71
N ALA A 446 -18.40 -24.02 -7.12
CA ALA A 446 -18.35 -25.31 -7.80
C ALA A 446 -18.38 -25.15 -9.33
N ALA A 447 -17.28 -24.67 -9.90
CA ALA A 447 -17.14 -24.47 -11.34
C ALA A 447 -15.81 -25.04 -11.85
N SER A 448 -15.78 -25.71 -13.00
CA SER A 448 -14.54 -25.97 -13.73
C SER A 448 -14.02 -24.69 -14.41
N LEU A 449 -12.72 -24.64 -14.73
CA LEU A 449 -12.15 -23.56 -15.53
C LEU A 449 -12.82 -23.44 -16.89
N LYS A 450 -13.15 -24.58 -17.53
CA LYS A 450 -13.89 -24.58 -18.80
C LYS A 450 -15.27 -23.97 -18.62
N GLU A 451 -16.02 -24.33 -17.58
CA GLU A 451 -17.33 -23.74 -17.32
C GLU A 451 -17.25 -22.24 -17.00
N LEU A 452 -16.20 -21.79 -16.32
CA LEU A 452 -15.97 -20.37 -16.08
C LEU A 452 -15.64 -19.63 -17.38
N TYR A 453 -14.76 -20.20 -18.20
CA TYR A 453 -14.43 -19.68 -19.53
C TYR A 453 -15.67 -19.56 -20.41
N ASP A 454 -16.42 -20.66 -20.59
CA ASP A 454 -17.66 -20.69 -21.38
C ASP A 454 -18.69 -19.67 -20.85
N TYR A 455 -18.70 -19.39 -19.55
CA TYR A 455 -19.57 -18.38 -18.94
C TYR A 455 -19.09 -16.95 -19.21
N LEU A 456 -17.81 -16.65 -18.98
CA LEU A 456 -17.31 -15.27 -18.99
C LEU A 456 -17.05 -14.76 -20.41
N THR A 457 -16.64 -15.62 -21.35
CA THR A 457 -16.26 -15.20 -22.71
C THR A 457 -17.34 -14.41 -23.43
N PRO A 458 -18.58 -14.92 -23.60
CA PRO A 458 -19.62 -14.16 -24.30
C PRO A 458 -20.01 -12.86 -23.58
N ARG A 459 -19.87 -12.81 -22.25
CA ARG A 459 -20.23 -11.63 -21.43
C ARG A 459 -19.17 -10.53 -21.52
N VAL A 460 -17.90 -10.91 -21.44
CA VAL A 460 -16.77 -9.99 -21.62
C VAL A 460 -16.80 -9.42 -23.04
N GLN A 461 -17.02 -10.26 -24.06
CA GLN A 461 -17.12 -9.79 -25.45
C GLN A 461 -18.29 -8.82 -25.66
N ASP A 462 -19.47 -9.13 -25.11
CA ASP A 462 -20.64 -8.26 -25.24
C ASP A 462 -20.41 -6.90 -24.54
N ALA A 463 -19.94 -6.91 -23.29
CA ALA A 463 -19.65 -5.69 -22.54
C ALA A 463 -18.50 -4.86 -23.17
N ALA A 464 -17.47 -5.51 -23.70
CA ALA A 464 -16.40 -4.82 -24.42
C ALA A 464 -16.91 -4.14 -25.71
N ARG A 465 -17.78 -4.82 -26.47
CA ARG A 465 -18.39 -4.26 -27.69
C ARG A 465 -19.27 -3.05 -27.38
N GLN A 466 -20.00 -3.06 -26.26
CA GLN A 466 -20.76 -1.89 -25.80
C GLN A 466 -19.84 -0.67 -25.51
N GLN A 467 -18.57 -0.92 -25.20
CA GLN A 467 -17.52 0.10 -25.02
C GLN A 467 -16.70 0.36 -26.30
N ASN A 468 -17.14 -0.11 -27.47
CA ASN A 468 -16.47 0.03 -28.78
C ASN A 468 -15.04 -0.54 -28.82
N ARG A 469 -14.81 -1.68 -28.16
CA ARG A 469 -13.52 -2.39 -28.18
C ARG A 469 -13.73 -3.91 -28.23
N ASP A 470 -12.70 -4.62 -28.65
CA ASP A 470 -12.66 -6.09 -28.59
C ASP A 470 -11.89 -6.55 -27.36
N GLN A 471 -12.47 -7.52 -26.65
CA GLN A 471 -11.83 -8.24 -25.56
C GLN A 471 -12.37 -9.67 -25.55
N THR A 472 -11.51 -10.61 -25.92
CA THR A 472 -11.78 -12.03 -26.01
C THR A 472 -10.91 -12.77 -25.01
N PRO A 473 -11.48 -13.19 -23.87
CA PRO A 473 -10.78 -14.02 -22.91
C PRO A 473 -10.22 -15.27 -23.57
N GLN A 474 -9.08 -15.76 -23.08
CA GLN A 474 -8.44 -16.97 -23.60
C GLN A 474 -8.26 -18.00 -22.49
N LEU A 475 -8.48 -19.26 -22.82
CA LEU A 475 -8.15 -20.40 -21.98
C LEU A 475 -7.08 -21.23 -22.69
N THR A 476 -5.89 -21.32 -22.10
CA THR A 476 -4.79 -22.14 -22.61
C THR A 476 -4.44 -23.22 -21.60
N ALA A 477 -4.48 -24.47 -22.03
CA ALA A 477 -4.10 -25.65 -21.24
C ALA A 477 -3.32 -26.62 -22.14
N SER A 478 -2.49 -27.49 -21.57
CA SER A 478 -2.05 -28.70 -22.28
C SER A 478 -3.20 -29.70 -22.40
N ASP A 479 -3.10 -30.62 -23.37
CA ASP A 479 -4.11 -31.64 -23.74
C ASP A 479 -4.46 -32.69 -22.64
N GLU A 480 -4.15 -32.44 -21.37
CA GLU A 480 -4.52 -33.34 -20.25
C GLU A 480 -5.86 -32.89 -19.62
N ASP A 481 -6.91 -33.69 -19.80
CA ASP A 481 -8.29 -33.43 -19.37
C ASP A 481 -8.46 -33.05 -17.88
N GLY A 482 -7.53 -33.46 -17.01
CA GLY A 482 -7.52 -33.13 -15.58
C GLY A 482 -7.17 -31.66 -15.27
N ALA A 483 -6.64 -30.91 -16.24
CA ALA A 483 -6.21 -29.53 -16.05
C ALA A 483 -7.39 -28.54 -15.92
N LEU A 484 -8.59 -28.92 -16.38
CA LEU A 484 -9.71 -27.99 -16.52
C LEU A 484 -10.68 -27.90 -15.33
N THR A 485 -10.60 -28.76 -14.31
CA THR A 485 -11.54 -28.73 -13.15
C THR A 485 -11.00 -27.91 -11.96
N LEU A 486 -11.70 -26.89 -11.42
CA LEU A 486 -11.23 -26.25 -10.16
C LEU A 486 -11.46 -27.15 -8.94
N ARG A 487 -12.30 -28.18 -9.08
CA ARG A 487 -12.86 -28.95 -7.98
C ARG A 487 -11.96 -30.08 -7.49
N ASP A 488 -11.07 -30.58 -8.35
CA ASP A 488 -10.22 -31.76 -8.10
C ASP A 488 -8.73 -31.41 -8.16
#